data_AF-A0A820QM11-F1
#
_entry.id   AF-A0A820QM11-F1
#
_cell.length_a   1.000
_cell.length_b   1.000
_cell.length_c   1.000
_cell.angle_alpha   90.00
_cell.angle_beta   90.00
_cell.angle_gamma   90.00
#
_symmetry.space_group_name_H-M   'P 1'
#
loop_
_entity.id
_entity.type
_entity.pdbx_description
1 polymer ?
#
loop_
_entity_poly.entity_id
_entity_poly.type
_entity_poly.pdbx_seq_one_letter_code
_entity_poly.pdbx_strand_id
1 'polypeptide(L)'
;IKGGILRRERANIAAKLGNRHCSFLPMAHLYERLVLITSFIHGTQVVYCPVPEKLFEYYPFVKPTNFAMVPRVLNKVYDKIMTEVGKSKIKRFLISQALHNDQPTLFSRFIFRKI
;
A
#
# COMPACT_ATOMS: atom_id res chain seq x y z
N ILE A 1 -1.06 -36.45 8.08
CA ILE A 1 -1.06 -35.50 9.22
C ILE A 1 0.05 -34.42 9.10
N LYS A 2 1.28 -34.75 8.66
CA LYS A 2 2.38 -33.77 8.47
C LYS A 2 2.12 -32.65 7.43
N GLY A 3 1.37 -32.91 6.36
CA GLY A 3 1.09 -31.93 5.31
C GLY A 3 0.21 -30.74 5.75
N GLY A 4 -0.63 -30.92 6.78
CA GLY A 4 -1.48 -29.85 7.31
C GLY A 4 -0.74 -28.86 8.22
N ILE A 5 0.29 -29.34 8.92
CA ILE A 5 1.11 -28.53 9.83
C ILE A 5 2.06 -27.63 9.03
N LEU A 6 2.72 -28.18 7.99
CA LEU A 6 3.58 -27.42 7.08
C LEU A 6 2.80 -26.34 6.28
N ARG A 7 1.52 -26.59 5.95
CA ARG A 7 0.68 -25.57 5.31
C ARG A 7 0.29 -24.45 6.26
N ARG A 8 0.12 -24.72 7.56
CA ARG A 8 -0.12 -23.69 8.59
C ARG A 8 1.13 -22.85 8.84
N GLU A 9 2.32 -23.44 8.83
CA GLU A 9 3.58 -22.68 8.94
C GLU A 9 3.86 -21.78 7.74
N ARG A 10 3.44 -22.15 6.52
CA ARG A 10 3.55 -21.29 5.33
C ARG A 10 2.40 -20.29 5.19
N ALA A 11 1.22 -20.60 5.74
CA ALA A 11 0.06 -19.71 5.78
C ALA A 11 0.17 -18.66 6.91
N ASN A 12 0.97 -18.96 7.94
CA ASN A 12 1.67 -17.92 8.67
C ASN A 12 2.61 -17.24 7.66
N ILE A 13 2.09 -16.29 6.89
CA ILE A 13 2.91 -15.19 6.37
C ILE A 13 3.69 -14.75 7.59
N ALA A 14 4.98 -15.12 7.67
CA ALA A 14 5.78 -15.03 8.88
C ALA A 14 5.43 -13.70 9.52
N ALA A 15 4.73 -13.75 10.66
CA ALA A 15 4.20 -12.58 11.33
C ALA A 15 5.42 -11.79 11.79
N LYS A 16 5.96 -11.01 10.86
CA LYS A 16 7.19 -10.29 11.06
C LYS A 16 6.85 -9.25 12.11
N LEU A 17 7.46 -9.39 13.27
CA LEU A 17 7.38 -8.41 14.33
C LEU A 17 7.62 -7.02 13.70
N GLY A 18 6.67 -6.11 13.92
CA GLY A 18 6.69 -4.77 13.32
C GLY A 18 5.83 -4.57 12.07
N ASN A 19 4.98 -5.54 11.70
CA ASN A 19 3.91 -5.28 10.74
C ASN A 19 2.97 -4.20 11.27
N ARG A 20 2.64 -3.23 10.43
CA ARG A 20 1.77 -2.09 10.76
C ARG A 20 0.67 -1.96 9.72
N HIS A 21 -0.55 -1.73 10.16
CA HIS A 21 -1.71 -1.49 9.33
C HIS A 21 -2.36 -0.16 9.72
N CYS A 22 -2.75 0.64 8.73
CA CYS A 22 -3.49 1.88 8.94
C CYS A 22 -4.96 1.66 8.58
N SER A 23 -5.82 1.60 9.59
CA SER A 23 -7.26 1.43 9.49
C SER A 23 -7.92 2.79 9.24
N PHE A 24 -8.59 2.97 8.10
CA PHE A 24 -9.28 4.22 7.74
C PHE A 24 -10.73 4.01 7.33
N LEU A 25 -11.16 2.76 7.14
CA LEU A 25 -12.57 2.44 6.94
C LEU A 25 -13.25 2.25 8.29
N PRO A 26 -14.55 2.59 8.41
CA PRO A 26 -15.32 2.26 9.60
C PRO A 26 -15.43 0.75 9.80
N MET A 27 -15.52 0.31 11.06
CA MET A 27 -15.77 -1.09 11.43
C MET A 27 -17.11 -1.65 10.92
N ALA A 28 -18.02 -0.79 10.44
CA ALA A 28 -19.24 -1.23 9.76
C ALA A 28 -18.95 -1.88 8.40
N HIS A 29 -17.81 -1.55 7.78
CA HIS A 29 -17.45 -2.07 6.46
C HIS A 29 -16.88 -3.49 6.59
N LEU A 30 -17.51 -4.47 5.92
CA LEU A 30 -17.11 -5.88 6.00
C LEU A 30 -15.63 -6.09 5.63
N TYR A 31 -15.16 -5.42 4.58
CA TYR A 31 -13.74 -5.45 4.20
C TYR A 31 -12.80 -5.07 5.34
N GLU A 32 -13.11 -4.02 6.10
CA GLU A 32 -12.27 -3.58 7.21
C GLU A 32 -12.27 -4.60 8.35
N ARG A 33 -13.42 -5.21 8.65
CA ARG A 33 -13.49 -6.30 9.63
C ARG A 33 -12.57 -7.47 9.24
N LEU A 34 -12.56 -7.85 7.97
CA LEU A 34 -11.68 -8.92 7.49
C LEU A 34 -10.20 -8.55 7.62
N VAL A 35 -9.84 -7.30 7.30
CA VAL A 35 -8.47 -6.80 7.45
C VAL A 35 -8.05 -6.72 8.92
N LEU A 36 -8.93 -6.31 9.83
CA LEU A 36 -8.64 -6.32 11.26
C LEU A 36 -8.51 -7.73 11.83
N ILE A 37 -9.42 -8.64 11.49
CA ILE A 37 -9.36 -10.03 11.95
C ILE A 37 -8.04 -10.67 11.50
N THR A 38 -7.65 -10.47 10.24
CA THR A 38 -6.35 -10.95 9.76
C THR A 38 -5.19 -10.24 10.48
N SER A 39 -5.25 -8.92 10.67
CA SER A 39 -4.23 -8.17 11.41
C SER A 39 -4.03 -8.68 12.84
N PHE A 40 -5.11 -8.99 13.56
CA PHE A 40 -5.05 -9.52 14.91
C PHE A 40 -4.48 -10.94 14.96
N ILE A 41 -4.86 -11.82 14.03
CA ILE A 41 -4.29 -13.17 13.94
C ILE A 41 -2.78 -13.12 13.73
N HIS A 42 -2.28 -12.13 12.97
CA HIS A 42 -0.85 -11.98 12.66
C HIS A 42 -0.11 -11.03 13.63
N GLY A 43 -0.73 -10.57 14.73
CA GLY A 43 -0.07 -9.65 15.68
C GLY A 43 0.37 -8.31 15.06
N THR A 44 -0.33 -7.84 14.04
CA THR A 44 -0.04 -6.56 13.34
C THR A 44 -0.50 -5.39 14.20
N GLN A 45 0.34 -4.35 14.32
CA GLN A 45 -0.05 -3.11 14.99
C GLN A 45 -1.03 -2.34 14.09
N VAL A 46 -2.23 -2.07 14.62
CA VAL A 46 -3.27 -1.33 13.91
C VAL A 46 -3.29 0.12 14.42
N VAL A 47 -3.18 1.07 13.49
CA VAL A 47 -3.33 2.51 13.76
C VAL A 47 -4.61 2.99 13.12
N TYR A 48 -5.46 3.66 13.90
CA TYR A 48 -6.73 4.18 13.42
C TYR A 48 -6.60 5.60 12.89
N CYS A 49 -7.10 5.82 11.68
CA CYS A 49 -7.23 7.12 11.04
C CYS A 49 -8.70 7.56 11.12
N PRO A 50 -9.03 8.60 11.90
CA PRO A 50 -10.42 9.00 12.13
C PRO A 50 -11.08 9.62 10.89
N VAL A 51 -10.28 10.17 9.97
CA VAL A 51 -10.77 10.84 8.76
C VAL A 51 -10.09 10.23 7.54
N PRO A 52 -10.83 9.50 6.67
CA PRO A 52 -10.23 8.79 5.52
C PRO A 52 -9.62 9.73 4.47
N GLU A 53 -9.99 11.01 4.47
CA GLU A 53 -9.40 12.03 3.60
C GLU A 53 -7.97 12.38 4.00
N LYS A 54 -7.67 12.36 5.30
CA LYS A 54 -6.33 12.60 5.86
C LYS A 54 -5.44 11.36 5.79
N LEU A 55 -5.93 10.26 5.23
CA LEU A 55 -5.21 9.00 5.12
C LEU A 55 -3.77 9.20 4.63
N PHE A 56 -3.56 9.95 3.54
CA PHE A 56 -2.23 10.21 2.97
C PHE A 56 -1.31 11.05 3.85
N GLU A 57 -1.85 11.83 4.79
CA GLU A 57 -1.07 12.57 5.79
C GLU A 57 -0.59 11.64 6.90
N TYR A 58 -1.37 10.60 7.24
CA TYR A 58 -0.99 9.59 8.24
C TYR A 58 0.04 8.58 7.72
N TYR A 59 0.10 8.36 6.39
CA TYR A 59 0.99 7.38 5.77
C TYR A 59 2.48 7.52 6.15
N PRO A 60 3.09 8.73 6.10
CA PRO A 60 4.48 8.93 6.49
C PRO A 60 4.78 8.62 7.96
N PHE A 61 3.80 8.80 8.86
CA PHE A 61 3.95 8.54 10.29
C PHE A 61 3.78 7.05 10.60
N VAL A 62 2.75 6.41 10.03
CA VAL A 62 2.42 5.01 10.31
C VAL A 62 3.33 4.05 9.55
N LYS A 63 3.76 4.41 8.33
CA LYS A 63 4.54 3.54 7.42
C LYS A 63 4.01 2.10 7.43
N PRO A 64 2.75 1.88 7.04
CA PRO A 64 2.12 0.57 7.14
C PRO A 64 2.84 -0.42 6.20
N THR A 65 2.99 -1.66 6.67
CA THR A 65 3.51 -2.77 5.88
C THR A 65 2.42 -3.36 4.99
N ASN A 66 1.17 -3.31 5.44
CA ASN A 66 0.01 -3.81 4.74
C ASN A 66 -0.96 -2.67 4.41
N PHE A 67 -1.23 -2.48 3.11
CA PHE A 67 -2.11 -1.42 2.60
C PHE A 67 -3.44 -2.03 2.15
N ALA A 68 -4.54 -1.59 2.75
CA ALA A 68 -5.88 -1.92 2.29
C ALA A 68 -6.29 -0.94 1.18
N MET A 69 -6.40 -1.42 -0.07
CA MET A 69 -6.76 -0.59 -1.22
C MET A 69 -8.20 -0.83 -1.65
N VAL A 70 -8.94 0.28 -1.80
CA VAL A 70 -10.26 0.32 -2.41
C VAL A 70 -10.23 1.22 -3.66
N PRO A 71 -11.11 1.01 -4.65
CA PRO A 71 -11.08 1.76 -5.91
C PRO A 71 -11.07 3.28 -5.72
N ARG A 72 -11.83 3.81 -4.75
CA ARG A 72 -11.86 5.25 -4.46
C ARG A 72 -10.50 5.79 -3.99
N VAL A 73 -9.74 5.01 -3.23
CA VAL A 73 -8.40 5.40 -2.77
C VAL A 73 -7.41 5.36 -3.93
N LEU A 74 -7.47 4.34 -4.78
CA LEU A 74 -6.68 4.25 -6.02
C LEU A 74 -6.89 5.48 -6.91
N ASN A 75 -8.15 5.90 -7.10
CA ASN A 75 -8.44 7.11 -7.88
C ASN A 75 -7.79 8.35 -7.26
N LYS A 76 -7.87 8.52 -5.92
CA LYS A 76 -7.20 9.64 -5.24
C LYS A 76 -5.68 9.61 -5.40
N VAL A 77 -5.06 8.42 -5.33
CA VAL A 77 -3.62 8.27 -5.58
C VAL A 77 -3.30 8.69 -7.02
N TYR A 78 -4.08 8.20 -7.98
CA TYR A 78 -3.92 8.54 -9.39
C TYR A 78 -4.02 10.04 -9.64
N ASP A 79 -5.07 10.70 -9.13
CA ASP A 79 -5.28 12.14 -9.30
C ASP A 79 -4.11 12.94 -8.70
N LYS A 80 -3.64 12.55 -7.51
CA LYS A 80 -2.50 13.20 -6.85
C LYS A 80 -1.22 13.03 -7.67
N ILE A 81 -0.95 11.84 -8.18
CA ILE A 81 0.22 11.58 -9.04
C ILE A 81 0.11 12.41 -10.32
N MET A 82 -1.01 12.36 -11.03
CA MET A 82 -1.19 13.09 -12.29
C MET A 82 -1.09 14.60 -12.12
N THR A 83 -1.56 15.13 -10.99
CA THR A 83 -1.38 16.54 -10.63
C THR A 83 0.09 16.91 -10.46
N GLU A 84 0.87 16.10 -9.72
CA GLU A 84 2.32 16.35 -9.54
C GLU A 84 3.12 16.19 -10.84
N VAL A 85 2.68 15.28 -11.71
CA VAL A 85 3.27 15.03 -13.03
C VAL A 85 3.00 16.19 -13.98
N GLY A 86 1.80 16.78 -13.93
CA GLY A 86 1.43 17.95 -14.74
C GLY A 86 2.31 19.18 -14.48
N LYS A 87 2.91 19.31 -13.30
CA LYS A 87 3.77 20.45 -12.93
C LYS A 87 5.11 20.49 -13.68
N SER A 88 5.58 19.37 -14.23
CA SER A 88 6.88 19.31 -14.91
C SER A 88 6.80 18.48 -16.19
N LYS A 89 7.19 19.08 -17.32
CA LYS A 89 7.25 18.40 -18.63
C LYS A 89 8.15 17.17 -18.60
N ILE A 90 9.22 17.19 -17.80
CA ILE A 90 10.16 16.07 -17.63
C ILE A 90 9.49 14.91 -16.89
N LYS A 91 8.79 15.19 -15.78
CA LYS A 91 8.04 14.16 -15.03
C LYS A 91 6.94 13.54 -15.89
N ARG A 92 6.21 14.36 -16.64
CA ARG A 92 5.18 13.91 -17.59
C ARG A 92 5.75 13.01 -18.67
N PHE A 93 6.87 13.38 -19.26
CA PHE A 93 7.55 12.54 -20.23
C PHE A 93 7.95 11.19 -19.62
N LEU A 94 8.60 11.17 -18.46
CA LEU A 94 9.01 9.94 -17.78
C LEU A 94 7.83 9.01 -17.43
N ILE A 95 6.75 9.57 -16.87
CA ILE A 95 5.56 8.77 -16.52
C ILE A 95 4.87 8.26 -17.77
N SER A 96 4.72 9.09 -18.81
CA SER A 96 4.10 8.66 -20.08
C SER A 96 4.90 7.56 -20.78
N GLN A 97 6.22 7.62 -20.71
CA GLN A 97 7.11 6.58 -21.21
C GLN A 97 7.00 5.29 -20.38
N ALA A 98 6.92 5.40 -19.05
CA ALA A 98 6.77 4.25 -18.16
C ALA A 98 5.40 3.55 -18.31
N LEU A 99 4.33 4.31 -18.58
CA LEU A 99 3.00 3.74 -18.82
C LEU A 99 2.88 3.07 -20.20
N HIS A 100 3.69 3.50 -21.17
CA HIS A 100 3.67 2.96 -22.54
C HIS A 100 4.58 1.73 -22.72
N ASN A 101 5.64 1.61 -21.91
CA ASN A 101 6.54 0.45 -21.95
C ASN A 101 6.32 -0.43 -20.72
N ASP A 102 5.89 -1.68 -20.93
CA ASP A 102 5.76 -2.70 -19.87
C ASP A 102 7.09 -3.05 -19.17
N GLN A 103 8.24 -2.62 -19.72
CA GLN A 103 9.57 -2.83 -19.15
C GLN A 103 10.21 -1.51 -18.71
N PRO A 104 10.74 -1.41 -17.48
CA PRO A 104 11.45 -0.23 -17.03
C PRO A 104 12.74 -0.07 -17.84
N THR A 105 12.81 0.99 -18.65
CA THR A 105 14.03 1.32 -19.39
C THR A 105 15.19 1.58 -18.43
N LEU A 106 16.40 1.13 -18.77
CA LEU A 106 17.58 1.17 -17.87
C LEU A 106 17.88 2.57 -17.29
N PHE A 107 17.53 3.63 -18.03
CA PHE A 107 17.68 5.02 -17.59
C PHE A 107 16.77 5.39 -16.41
N SER A 108 15.53 4.88 -16.37
CA SER A 108 14.59 5.16 -15.27
C SER A 108 15.13 4.64 -13.94
N ARG A 109 15.74 3.44 -13.94
CA ARG A 109 16.32 2.79 -12.77
C ARG A 109 17.49 3.56 -12.17
N PHE A 110 18.26 4.27 -13.00
CA PHE A 110 19.35 5.14 -12.55
C PHE A 110 18.85 6.43 -11.88
N ILE A 111 17.75 7.01 -12.36
CA ILE A 111 17.16 8.24 -11.81
C ILE A 111 16.53 7.98 -10.43
N PHE A 112 15.79 6.88 -10.26
CA PHE A 112 15.11 6.55 -8.99
C PHE A 112 16.04 6.06 -7.87
N ARG A 113 17.31 5.76 -8.16
CA ARG A 113 18.29 5.32 -7.15
C ARG A 113 18.94 6.48 -6.38
N LYS A 114 18.86 7.71 -6.90
CA LYS A 114 19.59 8.88 -6.37
C LYS A 114 18.68 9.98 -5.80
N ILE A 115 17.38 9.72 -5.72
CA ILE A 115 16.34 10.56 -5.09
C ILE A 115 15.92 9.95 -3.77
#